data_AF-A0A915DQY9-F1
#
_entry.id   AF-A0A915DQY9-F1
#
_cell.length_a   1.000
_cell.length_b   1.000
_cell.length_c   1.000
_cell.angle_alpha   90.00
_cell.angle_beta   90.00
_cell.angle_gamma   90.00
#
_symmetry.space_group_name_H-M   'P 1'
#
loop_
_entity.id
_entity.type
_entity.pdbx_description
1 polymer ?
#
loop_
_entity_poly.entity_id
_entity_poly.type
_entity_poly.pdbx_seq_one_letter_code
_entity_poly.pdbx_strand_id
1 'polypeptide(L)'
;MIEAMKRFDIESAKVHLVLRDAAASMKKTTELMNVNSFDCFTHKLQLSIKDGMQTMGDLDDLFEKCKRLVRKVRKSNVQREYFKELQKQFDSPLRILSQHASNDLNNLPVLTEVDWALIESLLNVLAPIYAATMELQARKTTISCVIPMYRSLVHSLKKAKGVAMLDAFRAKIAQVWKIEW
;
A
#
# COMPACT_ATOMS: atom_id res chain seq x y z
N MET A 1 -20.97 -8.84 14.38
CA MET A 1 -21.76 -9.14 13.16
C MET A 1 -23.16 -9.61 13.52
N ILE A 2 -23.29 -10.68 14.32
CA ILE A 2 -24.59 -11.18 14.83
C ILE A 2 -25.42 -10.06 15.51
N GLU A 3 -24.80 -9.28 16.40
CA GLU A 3 -25.48 -8.19 17.10
C GLU A 3 -25.95 -7.07 16.15
N ALA A 4 -25.16 -6.77 15.11
CA ALA A 4 -25.54 -5.78 14.11
C ALA A 4 -26.72 -6.30 13.26
N MET A 5 -26.72 -7.57 12.88
CA MET A 5 -27.83 -8.20 12.16
C MET A 5 -29.12 -8.18 12.99
N LYS A 6 -29.04 -8.49 14.29
CA LYS A 6 -30.18 -8.37 15.21
C LYS A 6 -30.70 -6.94 15.31
N ARG A 7 -29.79 -5.96 15.41
CA ARG A 7 -30.15 -4.53 15.49
C ARG A 7 -30.90 -4.03 14.25
N PHE A 8 -30.58 -4.56 13.07
CA PHE A 8 -31.20 -4.17 11.81
C PHE A 8 -32.28 -5.17 11.34
N ASP A 9 -32.68 -6.12 12.20
CA ASP A 9 -33.69 -7.15 11.90
C ASP A 9 -33.38 -7.96 10.63
N ILE A 10 -32.09 -8.26 10.42
CA ILE A 10 -31.61 -9.03 9.28
C ILE A 10 -31.53 -10.51 9.69
N GLU A 11 -32.44 -11.31 9.16
CA GLU A 11 -32.39 -12.76 9.30
C GLU A 11 -31.13 -13.34 8.65
N SER A 12 -30.45 -14.28 9.34
CA SER A 12 -29.25 -14.93 8.82
C SER A 12 -29.46 -15.65 7.49
N ALA A 13 -30.68 -16.14 7.22
CA ALA A 13 -31.04 -16.79 5.96
C ALA A 13 -31.03 -15.83 4.75
N LYS A 14 -31.18 -14.52 4.98
CA LYS A 14 -31.16 -13.48 3.94
C LYS A 14 -29.73 -13.04 3.59
N VAL A 15 -28.73 -13.46 4.36
CA VAL A 15 -27.33 -13.13 4.10
C VAL A 15 -26.71 -14.19 3.20
N HIS A 16 -26.58 -13.86 1.91
CA HIS A 16 -26.01 -14.76 0.92
C HIS A 16 -24.48 -14.83 0.96
N LEU A 17 -23.83 -13.70 1.30
CA LEU A 17 -22.38 -13.59 1.24
C LEU A 17 -21.88 -12.50 2.19
N VAL A 18 -20.76 -12.77 2.86
CA VAL A 18 -20.02 -11.79 3.66
C VAL A 18 -18.65 -11.55 3.04
N LEU A 19 -18.40 -10.30 2.63
CA LEU A 19 -17.04 -9.87 2.31
C LEU A 19 -16.36 -9.43 3.61
N ARG A 20 -15.26 -10.09 3.97
CA ARG A 20 -14.54 -9.85 5.23
C ARG A 20 -13.09 -9.48 4.98
N ASP A 21 -12.44 -8.89 5.98
CA ASP A 21 -10.98 -8.86 5.98
C ASP A 21 -10.42 -10.30 6.11
N ALA A 22 -9.13 -10.46 5.82
CA ALA A 22 -8.46 -11.75 5.87
C ALA A 22 -7.99 -12.12 7.29
N ALA A 23 -8.52 -11.45 8.33
CA ALA A 23 -8.14 -11.75 9.70
C ALA A 23 -8.74 -13.08 10.18
N ALA A 24 -7.97 -13.83 10.98
CA ALA A 24 -8.39 -15.11 11.52
C ALA A 24 -9.67 -15.02 12.37
N SER A 25 -9.85 -13.91 13.10
CA SER A 25 -11.05 -13.62 13.89
C SER A 25 -12.30 -13.48 13.02
N MET A 26 -12.19 -12.79 11.89
CA MET A 26 -13.29 -12.60 10.95
C MET A 26 -13.63 -13.89 10.22
N LYS A 27 -12.62 -14.70 9.86
CA LYS A 27 -12.83 -16.03 9.28
C LYS A 27 -13.61 -16.94 10.23
N LYS A 28 -13.14 -17.07 11.48
CA LYS A 28 -13.80 -17.88 12.51
C LYS A 28 -15.23 -17.40 12.79
N THR A 29 -15.45 -16.10 12.77
CA THR A 29 -16.80 -15.53 12.95
C THR A 29 -17.75 -15.94 11.83
N THR A 30 -17.31 -15.89 10.57
CA THR A 30 -18.14 -16.32 9.42
C THR A 30 -18.37 -17.83 9.39
N GLU A 31 -17.38 -18.62 9.81
CA GLU A 31 -17.50 -20.09 9.95
C GLU A 31 -18.53 -20.45 11.03
N LEU A 32 -18.49 -19.80 12.19
CA LEU A 32 -19.48 -19.99 13.27
C LEU A 32 -20.89 -19.57 12.87
N MET A 33 -21.01 -18.60 11.95
CA MET A 33 -22.30 -18.15 11.42
C MET A 33 -22.82 -19.02 10.27
N ASN A 34 -22.02 -19.97 9.77
CA ASN A 34 -22.34 -20.84 8.63
C ASN A 34 -22.78 -20.05 7.38
N VAL A 35 -22.14 -18.90 7.14
CA VAL A 35 -22.42 -18.04 5.97
C VAL A 35 -21.23 -18.08 5.02
N ASN A 36 -21.51 -18.16 3.71
CA ASN A 36 -20.47 -18.05 2.69
C ASN A 36 -19.72 -16.72 2.84
N SER A 37 -18.39 -16.77 2.86
CA SER A 37 -17.56 -15.57 2.98
C SER A 37 -16.38 -15.56 2.01
N PHE A 38 -16.04 -14.37 1.54
CA PHE A 38 -14.85 -14.13 0.73
C PHE A 38 -13.93 -13.12 1.41
N ASP A 39 -12.63 -13.27 1.15
CA ASP A 39 -11.63 -12.30 1.56
C ASP A 39 -11.75 -11.03 0.71
N CYS A 40 -11.64 -9.87 1.34
CA CYS A 40 -11.58 -8.59 0.68
C CYS A 40 -10.30 -8.49 -0.16
N PHE A 41 -10.46 -8.29 -1.47
CA PHE A 41 -9.34 -8.18 -2.40
C PHE A 41 -8.37 -7.05 -2.04
N THR A 42 -8.89 -5.87 -1.69
CA THR A 42 -8.09 -4.72 -1.27
C THR A 42 -7.22 -5.05 -0.06
N HIS A 43 -7.78 -5.76 0.93
CA HIS A 43 -7.03 -6.14 2.12
C HIS A 43 -5.92 -7.16 1.79
N LYS A 44 -6.17 -8.08 0.85
CA LYS A 44 -5.13 -9.01 0.37
C LYS A 44 -4.02 -8.33 -0.40
N LEU A 45 -4.32 -7.30 -1.20
CA LEU A 45 -3.30 -6.47 -1.85
C LEU A 45 -2.41 -5.79 -0.81
N GLN A 46 -3.01 -5.20 0.23
CA GLN A 46 -2.28 -4.56 1.32
C GLN A 46 -1.38 -5.54 2.09
N LEU A 47 -1.87 -6.75 2.38
CA LEU A 47 -1.06 -7.82 2.99
C LEU A 47 0.11 -8.24 2.08
N SER A 48 -0.11 -8.33 0.77
CA SER A 48 0.94 -8.69 -0.20
C SER A 48 2.06 -7.64 -0.27
N ILE A 49 1.71 -6.36 -0.15
CA ILE A 49 2.70 -5.29 0.00
C ILE A 49 3.48 -5.45 1.30
N LYS A 50 2.78 -5.66 2.43
CA LYS A 50 3.43 -5.78 3.73
C LYS A 50 4.44 -6.93 3.76
N ASP A 51 4.09 -8.09 3.24
CA ASP A 51 4.97 -9.25 3.14
C ASP A 51 6.15 -8.98 2.19
N GLY A 52 5.90 -8.33 1.06
CA GLY A 52 6.95 -7.91 0.12
C GLY A 52 7.94 -6.94 0.75
N MET A 53 7.46 -5.96 1.52
CA MET A 53 8.30 -5.00 2.23
C MET A 53 9.16 -5.67 3.32
N GLN A 54 8.61 -6.64 4.06
CA GLN A 54 9.36 -7.40 5.07
C GLN A 54 10.47 -8.26 4.47
N THR A 55 10.28 -8.76 3.25
CA THR A 55 11.29 -9.54 2.53
C THR A 55 12.52 -8.70 2.16
N MET A 56 12.36 -7.37 2.08
CA MET A 56 13.41 -6.49 1.59
C MET A 56 14.45 -6.05 2.62
N GLY A 57 14.26 -6.30 3.93
CA GLY A 57 15.26 -6.15 5.02
C GLY A 57 15.90 -4.76 5.23
N ASP A 58 16.40 -4.15 4.17
CA ASP A 58 17.13 -2.88 4.09
C ASP A 58 16.22 -1.64 3.94
N LEU A 59 14.91 -1.81 3.80
CA LEU A 59 14.00 -0.66 3.60
C LEU A 59 13.67 0.09 4.90
N ASP A 60 13.85 -0.52 6.06
CA ASP A 60 13.47 0.10 7.33
C ASP A 60 14.31 1.35 7.65
N ASP A 61 15.61 1.33 7.34
CA ASP A 61 16.48 2.50 7.51
C ASP A 61 16.08 3.63 6.54
N LEU A 62 15.77 3.29 5.29
CA LEU A 62 15.25 4.24 4.30
C LEU A 62 13.94 4.88 4.78
N PHE A 63 12.98 4.09 5.28
CA PHE A 63 11.74 4.63 5.82
C PHE A 63 11.97 5.51 7.05
N GLU A 64 12.93 5.19 7.92
CA GLU A 64 13.22 6.02 9.08
C GLU A 64 13.94 7.32 8.72
N LYS A 65 14.83 7.32 7.71
CA LYS A 65 15.37 8.54 7.09
C LYS A 65 14.22 9.41 6.55
N CYS A 66 13.32 8.85 5.74
CA CYS A 66 12.15 9.55 5.19
C CYS A 66 11.23 10.10 6.28
N LYS A 67 10.92 9.32 7.33
CA LYS A 67 10.08 9.78 8.45
C LYS A 67 10.74 10.92 9.24
N ARG A 68 12.04 10.82 9.54
CA ARG A 68 12.79 11.89 10.22
C ARG A 68 12.74 13.19 9.42
N LEU A 69 12.85 13.08 8.11
CA LEU A 69 12.75 14.22 7.20
C LEU A 69 11.37 14.87 7.25
N VAL A 70 10.31 14.07 7.05
CA VAL A 70 8.91 14.55 7.11
C VAL A 70 8.61 15.18 8.47
N ARG A 71 9.06 14.58 9.58
CA ARG A 71 8.87 15.12 10.93
C ARG A 71 9.51 16.50 11.10
N LYS A 72 10.70 16.72 10.54
CA LYS A 72 11.39 18.02 10.61
C LYS A 72 10.70 19.07 9.74
N VAL A 73 10.40 18.75 8.48
CA VAL A 73 9.66 19.65 7.57
C VAL A 73 8.30 20.06 8.17
N ARG A 74 7.63 19.16 8.90
CA ARG A 74 6.34 19.45 9.54
C ARG A 74 6.45 20.29 10.81
N LYS A 75 7.64 20.40 11.42
CA LYS A 75 7.84 21.08 12.72
C LYS A 75 7.93 22.60 12.59
N SER A 76 8.42 23.12 11.46
CA SER A 76 8.61 24.56 11.25
C SER A 76 7.85 25.05 10.02
N ASN A 77 7.06 26.12 10.17
CA ASN A 77 6.38 26.77 9.05
C ASN A 77 7.37 27.30 8.01
N VAL A 78 8.54 27.79 8.46
CA VAL A 78 9.61 28.28 7.58
C VAL A 78 10.16 27.13 6.71
N GLN A 79 10.41 25.97 7.32
CA GLN A 79 10.92 24.80 6.59
C GLN A 79 9.86 24.20 5.65
N ARG A 80 8.57 24.32 6.00
CA ARG A 80 7.46 23.86 5.17
C ARG A 80 7.29 24.73 3.91
N GLU A 81 7.37 26.05 4.05
CA GLU A 81 7.28 26.95 2.90
C GLU A 81 8.52 26.84 2.01
N TYR A 82 9.73 26.76 2.60
CA TYR A 82 10.96 26.49 1.86
C TYR A 82 10.90 25.17 1.08
N PHE A 83 10.40 24.10 1.71
CA PHE A 83 10.21 22.82 1.05
C PHE A 83 9.20 22.91 -0.11
N LYS A 84 8.08 23.63 0.06
CA LYS A 84 7.11 23.85 -1.03
C LYS A 84 7.69 24.65 -2.19
N GLU A 85 8.52 25.66 -1.92
CA GLU A 85 9.18 26.45 -2.96
C GLU A 85 10.14 25.60 -3.78
N LEU A 86 10.89 24.74 -3.11
CA LEU A 86 11.78 23.80 -3.78
C LEU A 86 11.01 22.71 -4.53
N GLN A 87 9.83 22.28 -4.04
CA GLN A 87 8.93 21.38 -4.78
C GLN A 87 8.38 22.01 -6.06
N LYS A 88 8.33 23.35 -6.15
CA LYS A 88 7.95 24.04 -7.39
C LYS A 88 9.11 24.13 -8.39
N GLN A 89 10.36 24.15 -7.92
CA GLN A 89 11.54 24.24 -8.78
C GLN A 89 11.98 22.89 -9.34
N PHE A 90 11.63 21.78 -8.68
CA PHE A 90 11.97 20.44 -9.12
C PHE A 90 10.70 19.60 -9.30
N ASP A 91 10.54 19.00 -10.48
CA ASP A 91 9.37 18.18 -10.88
C ASP A 91 9.17 16.91 -10.03
N SER A 92 10.07 16.66 -9.09
CA SER A 92 9.97 15.62 -8.07
C SER A 92 10.13 16.23 -6.68
N PRO A 93 9.17 16.01 -5.77
CA PRO A 93 9.15 16.64 -4.45
C PRO A 93 10.27 16.21 -3.50
N LEU A 94 11.22 15.39 -3.96
CA LEU A 94 12.18 14.71 -3.10
C LEU A 94 13.65 15.02 -3.43
N ARG A 95 14.02 15.44 -4.65
CA ARG A 95 15.41 15.76 -5.05
C ARG A 95 16.03 16.99 -4.36
N ILE A 96 15.21 17.74 -3.63
CA ILE A 96 15.49 19.03 -3.00
C ILE A 96 16.54 18.95 -1.87
N LEU A 97 16.70 17.77 -1.29
CA LEU A 97 17.33 17.61 0.02
C LEU A 97 18.85 17.39 -0.06
N SER A 98 19.41 17.21 -1.25
CA SER A 98 20.84 16.98 -1.44
C SER A 98 21.66 18.26 -1.66
N GLN A 99 21.05 19.39 -2.05
CA GLN A 99 21.82 20.55 -2.56
C GLN A 99 21.83 21.81 -1.69
N HIS A 100 20.95 21.96 -0.69
CA HIS A 100 20.87 23.21 0.10
C HIS A 100 20.91 22.97 1.62
N ALA A 101 22.03 22.46 2.11
CA ALA A 101 22.33 22.45 3.54
C ALA A 101 23.04 23.76 3.93
N SER A 102 22.27 24.83 4.15
CA SER A 102 22.79 26.06 4.77
C SER A 102 22.13 26.28 6.14
N ASN A 103 22.96 25.99 7.14
CA ASN A 103 23.05 26.55 8.50
C ASN A 103 22.02 26.17 9.58
N ASP A 104 20.80 25.74 9.27
CA ASP A 104 19.90 25.08 10.28
C ASP A 104 19.53 23.63 9.89
N LEU A 105 20.05 23.17 8.75
CA LEU A 105 19.74 21.90 8.11
C LEU A 105 20.79 20.81 8.32
N ASN A 106 21.85 21.10 9.10
CA ASN A 106 23.03 20.22 9.32
C ASN A 106 22.72 18.88 10.00
N ASN A 107 21.47 18.63 10.37
CA ASN A 107 21.04 17.41 11.04
C ASN A 107 19.87 16.73 10.31
N LEU A 108 19.58 17.08 9.05
CA LEU A 108 18.68 16.27 8.22
C LEU A 108 19.39 14.99 7.81
N PRO A 109 18.70 13.83 7.82
CA PRO A 109 19.23 12.64 7.19
C PRO A 109 19.41 12.93 5.70
N VAL A 110 20.64 12.87 5.22
CA VAL A 110 20.96 12.98 3.79
C VAL A 110 20.54 11.67 3.14
N LEU A 111 19.66 11.76 2.14
CA LEU A 111 19.32 10.64 1.28
C LEU A 111 20.40 10.54 0.20
N THR A 112 21.08 9.40 0.16
CA THR A 112 22.11 9.08 -0.83
C THR A 112 21.51 8.82 -2.21
N GLU A 113 22.32 8.83 -3.26
CA GLU A 113 21.88 8.42 -4.61
C GLU A 113 21.29 6.99 -4.63
N VAL A 114 21.80 6.11 -3.75
CA VAL A 114 21.26 4.76 -3.58
C VAL A 114 19.87 4.80 -2.93
N ASP A 115 19.69 5.62 -1.88
CA ASP A 115 18.39 5.82 -1.25
C ASP A 115 17.37 6.35 -2.28
N TRP A 116 17.79 7.26 -3.18
CA TRP A 116 16.94 7.77 -4.26
C TRP A 116 16.54 6.72 -5.29
N ALA A 117 17.50 5.94 -5.77
CA ALA A 117 17.23 4.84 -6.69
C ALA A 117 16.27 3.80 -6.09
N LEU A 118 16.39 3.53 -4.79
CA LEU A 118 15.48 2.65 -4.05
C LEU A 118 14.09 3.25 -3.92
N ILE A 119 13.96 4.54 -3.59
CA ILE A 119 12.67 5.25 -3.54
C ILE A 119 11.98 5.23 -4.89
N GLU A 120 12.68 5.53 -5.99
CA GLU A 120 12.10 5.50 -7.33
C GLU A 120 11.65 4.08 -7.72
N SER A 121 12.44 3.07 -7.38
CA SER A 121 12.08 1.67 -7.61
C SER A 121 10.84 1.26 -6.80
N LEU A 122 10.75 1.68 -5.54
CA LEU A 122 9.59 1.47 -4.68
C LEU A 122 8.33 2.15 -5.25
N LEU A 123 8.44 3.41 -5.67
CA LEU A 123 7.32 4.15 -6.23
C LEU A 123 6.80 3.51 -7.51
N ASN A 124 7.70 3.00 -8.38
CA ASN A 124 7.30 2.27 -9.58
C ASN A 124 6.48 1.00 -9.30
N VAL A 125 6.76 0.31 -8.18
CA VAL A 125 6.02 -0.88 -7.77
C VAL A 125 4.73 -0.52 -7.03
N LEU A 126 4.77 0.45 -6.12
CA LEU A 126 3.66 0.81 -5.25
C LEU A 126 2.60 1.69 -5.94
N ALA A 127 2.98 2.54 -6.89
CA ALA A 127 2.04 3.43 -7.60
C ALA A 127 0.85 2.70 -8.26
N PRO A 128 1.04 1.64 -9.07
CA PRO A 128 -0.08 0.92 -9.67
C PRO A 128 -0.96 0.24 -8.61
N ILE A 129 -0.36 -0.26 -7.53
CA ILE A 129 -1.11 -0.90 -6.45
C ILE A 129 -1.93 0.13 -5.67
N TYR A 130 -1.35 1.30 -5.38
CA TYR A 130 -2.05 2.40 -4.74
C TYR A 130 -3.28 2.84 -5.56
N ALA A 131 -3.09 3.09 -6.86
CA ALA A 131 -4.18 3.43 -7.78
C ALA A 131 -5.30 2.37 -7.76
N ALA A 132 -4.92 1.08 -7.85
CA ALA A 132 -5.89 0.00 -7.77
C ALA A 132 -6.62 -0.06 -6.42
N THR A 133 -5.93 0.14 -5.29
CA THR A 133 -6.59 0.16 -3.98
C THR A 133 -7.56 1.32 -3.82
N MET A 134 -7.24 2.50 -4.35
CA MET A 134 -8.15 3.65 -4.36
C MET A 134 -9.40 3.37 -5.17
N GLU A 135 -9.25 2.78 -6.35
CA GLU A 135 -10.38 2.41 -7.21
C GLU A 135 -11.27 1.33 -6.55
N LEU A 136 -10.66 0.29 -5.97
CA LEU A 136 -11.38 -0.81 -5.31
C LEU A 136 -12.07 -0.41 -4.01
N GLN A 137 -11.61 0.65 -3.36
CA GLN A 137 -12.24 1.20 -2.15
C GLN A 137 -13.39 2.16 -2.46
N ALA A 138 -13.55 2.59 -3.71
CA ALA A 138 -14.66 3.45 -4.09
C ALA A 138 -16.00 2.74 -3.91
N ARG A 139 -16.99 3.44 -3.35
CA ARG A 139 -18.32 2.88 -3.05
C ARG A 139 -19.10 2.40 -4.29
N LYS A 140 -18.70 2.86 -5.48
CA LYS A 140 -19.34 2.51 -6.76
C LYS A 140 -18.70 1.29 -7.42
N THR A 141 -17.61 0.76 -6.86
CA THR A 141 -16.87 -0.34 -7.47
C THR A 141 -17.56 -1.66 -7.22
N THR A 142 -17.69 -2.46 -8.27
CA THR A 142 -18.34 -3.76 -8.26
C THR A 142 -17.31 -4.89 -8.22
N ILE A 143 -17.75 -6.08 -7.81
CA ILE A 143 -16.90 -7.28 -7.79
C ILE A 143 -16.36 -7.65 -9.19
N SER A 144 -17.06 -7.25 -10.26
CA SER A 144 -16.62 -7.49 -11.65
C SER A 144 -15.29 -6.80 -11.99
N CYS A 145 -14.92 -5.74 -11.27
CA CYS A 145 -13.64 -5.03 -11.48
C CYS A 145 -12.43 -5.80 -10.90
N VAL A 146 -12.64 -6.80 -10.04
CA VAL A 146 -11.57 -7.50 -9.34
C VAL A 146 -10.66 -8.28 -10.31
N ILE A 147 -11.23 -9.04 -11.25
CA ILE A 147 -10.46 -9.82 -12.24
C ILE A 147 -9.69 -8.92 -13.22
N PRO A 148 -10.32 -7.90 -13.86
CA PRO A 148 -9.60 -6.95 -14.71
C PRO A 148 -8.50 -6.19 -13.95
N MET A 149 -8.78 -5.74 -12.72
CA MET A 149 -7.81 -5.02 -11.90
C MET A 149 -6.60 -5.89 -11.57
N TYR A 150 -6.85 -7.15 -11.19
CA TYR A 150 -5.79 -8.13 -10.96
C TYR A 150 -4.90 -8.31 -12.19
N ARG A 151 -5.49 -8.53 -13.37
CA ARG A 151 -4.72 -8.69 -14.63
C ARG A 151 -3.90 -7.44 -14.96
N SER A 152 -4.52 -6.26 -14.82
CA SER A 152 -3.86 -4.97 -15.04
C SER A 152 -2.67 -4.76 -14.10
N LEU A 153 -2.84 -5.08 -12.81
CA LEU A 153 -1.78 -5.02 -11.81
C LEU A 153 -0.62 -5.95 -12.15
N VAL A 154 -0.90 -7.22 -12.45
CA VAL A 154 0.13 -8.20 -12.83
C VAL A 154 0.91 -7.72 -14.07
N HIS A 155 0.22 -7.17 -15.06
CA HIS A 155 0.87 -6.61 -16.25
C HIS A 155 1.74 -5.39 -15.95
N SER A 156 1.24 -4.46 -15.15
CA SER A 156 1.97 -3.25 -14.76
C SER A 156 3.23 -3.60 -13.97
N LEU A 157 3.13 -4.58 -13.08
CA LEU A 157 4.22 -5.09 -12.27
C LEU A 157 5.22 -5.95 -13.04
N LYS A 158 4.83 -6.56 -14.18
CA LYS A 158 5.80 -7.18 -15.11
C LYS A 158 6.68 -6.15 -15.82
N LYS A 159 6.19 -4.93 -15.99
CA LYS A 159 6.94 -3.85 -16.65
C LYS A 159 7.77 -3.00 -15.68
N ALA A 160 7.45 -3.02 -14.39
CA ALA A 160 8.19 -2.28 -13.38
C ALA A 160 9.62 -2.85 -13.21
N LYS A 161 10.63 -1.96 -13.14
CA LYS A 161 12.02 -2.33 -12.82
C LYS A 161 12.13 -2.46 -11.29
N GLY A 162 12.50 -3.65 -10.78
CA GLY A 162 12.56 -3.92 -9.33
C GLY A 162 12.36 -5.41 -8.97
N VAL A 163 13.14 -6.28 -9.61
CA VAL A 163 12.89 -7.73 -9.78
C VAL A 163 12.60 -8.47 -8.46
N ALA A 164 13.33 -8.19 -7.38
CA ALA A 164 13.19 -8.93 -6.11
C ALA A 164 11.88 -8.62 -5.33
N MET A 165 11.37 -7.37 -5.38
CA MET A 165 10.11 -7.01 -4.69
C MET A 165 8.90 -7.64 -5.39
N LEU A 166 8.99 -7.72 -6.72
CA LEU A 166 7.94 -8.22 -7.59
C LEU A 166 7.71 -9.72 -7.38
N ASP A 167 8.77 -10.48 -7.08
CA ASP A 167 8.66 -11.93 -6.89
C ASP A 167 7.94 -12.29 -5.59
N ALA A 168 8.25 -11.61 -4.47
CA ALA A 168 7.54 -11.79 -3.21
C ALA A 168 6.06 -11.35 -3.31
N PHE A 169 5.81 -10.21 -3.97
CA PHE A 169 4.46 -9.72 -4.23
C PHE A 169 3.64 -10.69 -5.10
N ARG A 170 4.23 -11.23 -6.18
CA ARG A 170 3.61 -12.24 -7.03
C ARG A 170 3.34 -13.54 -6.28
N ALA A 171 4.28 -14.01 -5.47
CA ALA A 171 4.13 -15.24 -4.68
C ALA A 171 2.94 -15.14 -3.71
N LYS A 172 2.81 -14.01 -2.99
CA LYS A 172 1.70 -13.83 -2.04
C LYS A 172 0.35 -13.73 -2.73
N ILE A 173 0.29 -13.02 -3.85
CA ILE A 173 -0.93 -12.90 -4.64
C ILE A 173 -1.32 -14.24 -5.28
N ALA A 174 -0.37 -14.99 -5.83
CA ALA A 174 -0.61 -16.31 -6.40
C ALA A 174 -1.12 -17.30 -5.33
N GLN A 175 -0.52 -17.28 -4.13
CA GLN A 175 -0.96 -18.10 -2.99
C GLN A 175 -2.42 -17.83 -2.59
N VAL A 176 -2.88 -16.57 -2.68
CA VAL A 176 -4.23 -16.16 -2.27
C VAL A 176 -5.29 -16.57 -3.28
N TRP A 177 -4.97 -16.55 -4.58
CA TRP A 177 -5.98 -16.76 -5.62
C TRP A 177 -6.11 -18.20 -6.09
N LYS A 178 -5.24 -19.12 -5.64
CA LYS A 178 -5.19 -20.51 -6.15
C LYS A 178 -5.24 -20.57 -7.69
N ILE A 179 -4.66 -19.56 -8.36
CA ILE A 179 -4.54 -19.57 -9.82
C ILE A 179 -3.30 -20.41 -10.12
N GLU A 180 -3.54 -21.65 -10.54
CA GLU A 180 -2.54 -22.42 -11.27
C GLU A 180 -2.34 -21.73 -12.63
N TRP A 181 -1.07 -21.52 -13.01
CA TRP A 181 -0.68 -20.98 -14.32
C TRP A 181 -0.54 -22.11 -15.33
#